data_AF-A0A1M6M380-F1
#
_entry.id   AF-A0A1M6M380-F1
#
_cell.length_a   1.000
_cell.length_b   1.000
_cell.length_c   1.000
_cell.angle_alpha   90.00
_cell.angle_beta   90.00
_cell.angle_gamma   90.00
#
_symmetry.space_group_name_H-M   'P 1'
#
loop_
_entity.id
_entity.type
_entity.pdbx_description
1 polymer ?
#
loop_
_entity_poly.entity_id
_entity_poly.type
_entity_poly.pdbx_seq_one_letter_code
_entity_poly.pdbx_strand_id
1 'polypeptide(L)'
;MSVKVKIKHLKPGTVFHAGPVAVRVLEHFADGKTLVITDECIADRPFTCQPFKPNRPEDWKANNWRTSTLRADLNRDFLNSFDEAGGPILSKNIIPAEWDLTDSAGNNTYGSVTDKIGLLTEAMFRKYSEQGLLDLDDWWWLITPYAGASSNARLVYTGGTLNSLNAYFGRGGVRPALYVESEIEVELEEDEVDLSPSALLEGFTTRQLVEELFRRIGTEKEVIEDDNDF
;
A
#
# COMPACT_ATOMS: atom_id res chain seq x y z
N MET A 1 -4.44 -24.05 3.80
CA MET A 1 -3.81 -24.14 2.46
C MET A 1 -3.56 -22.71 1.98
N SER A 2 -2.80 -22.50 0.89
CA SER A 2 -2.68 -21.16 0.29
C SER A 2 -3.66 -20.99 -0.88
N VAL A 3 -4.22 -19.80 -1.03
CA VAL A 3 -5.17 -19.44 -2.08
C VAL A 3 -4.55 -18.37 -2.97
N LYS A 4 -4.68 -18.56 -4.28
CA LYS A 4 -4.36 -17.52 -5.27
C LYS A 4 -5.55 -16.63 -5.48
N VAL A 5 -5.35 -15.33 -5.29
CA VAL A 5 -6.41 -14.34 -5.45
C VAL A 5 -5.85 -13.07 -6.09
N LYS A 6 -6.66 -12.41 -6.92
CA LYS A 6 -6.28 -11.13 -7.50
C LYS A 6 -6.44 -10.01 -6.49
N ILE A 7 -5.54 -9.03 -6.53
CA ILE A 7 -5.54 -7.88 -5.60
C ILE A 7 -6.92 -7.18 -5.56
N LYS A 8 -7.61 -7.03 -6.69
CA LYS A 8 -8.95 -6.39 -6.76
C LYS A 8 -10.04 -7.05 -5.90
N HIS A 9 -9.84 -8.30 -5.48
CA HIS A 9 -10.80 -9.04 -4.65
C HIS A 9 -10.46 -9.03 -3.17
N LEU A 10 -9.28 -8.51 -2.80
CA LEU A 10 -8.91 -8.33 -1.42
C LEU A 10 -9.78 -7.23 -0.79
N LYS A 11 -9.98 -7.28 0.52
CA LYS A 11 -10.68 -6.21 1.23
C LYS A 11 -9.68 -5.09 1.55
N PRO A 12 -10.10 -3.81 1.57
CA PRO A 12 -9.31 -2.78 2.22
C PRO A 12 -8.92 -3.22 3.64
N GLY A 13 -7.65 -3.08 3.98
CA GLY A 13 -7.06 -3.56 5.23
C GLY A 13 -6.37 -4.92 5.14
N THR A 14 -6.62 -5.73 4.09
CA THR A 14 -5.88 -6.98 3.88
C THR A 14 -4.39 -6.69 3.68
N VAL A 15 -3.55 -7.48 4.35
CA VAL A 15 -2.08 -7.43 4.24
C VAL A 15 -1.62 -8.62 3.40
N PHE A 16 -0.64 -8.40 2.52
CA PHE A 16 -0.02 -9.46 1.73
C PHE A 16 1.45 -9.14 1.46
N HIS A 17 2.26 -10.16 1.17
CA HIS A 17 3.67 -9.97 0.85
C HIS A 17 3.86 -9.55 -0.61
N ALA A 18 4.35 -8.33 -0.85
CA ALA A 18 4.54 -7.78 -2.19
C ALA A 18 5.83 -8.26 -2.89
N GLY A 19 6.77 -8.80 -2.13
CA GLY A 19 8.10 -9.19 -2.61
C GLY A 19 9.18 -8.77 -1.62
N PRO A 20 9.59 -7.49 -1.61
CA PRO A 20 10.57 -7.00 -0.64
C PRO A 20 9.96 -6.68 0.73
N VAL A 21 8.65 -6.41 0.79
CA VAL A 21 7.94 -5.99 2.01
C VAL A 21 6.48 -6.48 2.01
N ALA A 22 5.87 -6.53 3.18
CA ALA A 22 4.42 -6.64 3.32
C ALA A 22 3.74 -5.30 3.02
N VAL A 23 2.58 -5.34 2.37
CA VAL A 23 1.77 -4.17 2.04
C VAL A 23 0.32 -4.38 2.43
N ARG A 24 -0.36 -3.29 2.77
CA ARG A 24 -1.76 -3.22 3.13
C ARG A 24 -2.57 -2.55 2.04
N VAL A 25 -3.69 -3.16 1.66
CA VAL A 25 -4.66 -2.61 0.71
C VAL A 25 -5.38 -1.40 1.32
N LEU A 26 -5.39 -0.26 0.63
CA LEU A 26 -6.12 0.93 1.06
C LEU A 26 -7.39 1.17 0.24
N GLU A 27 -7.30 1.10 -1.09
CA GLU A 27 -8.43 1.40 -1.96
C GLU A 27 -8.27 0.75 -3.34
N HIS A 28 -9.39 0.24 -3.88
CA HIS A 28 -9.48 -0.20 -5.28
C HIS A 28 -10.15 0.88 -6.11
N PHE A 29 -9.57 1.18 -7.27
CA PHE A 29 -10.05 2.18 -8.20
C PHE A 29 -10.70 1.54 -9.42
N ALA A 30 -11.72 2.21 -9.98
CA ALA A 30 -12.47 1.73 -11.14
C ALA A 30 -11.62 1.63 -12.43
N ASP A 31 -10.47 2.30 -12.47
CA ASP A 31 -9.51 2.24 -13.58
C ASP A 31 -8.54 1.05 -13.49
N GLY A 32 -8.82 0.08 -12.60
CA GLY A 32 -8.06 -1.16 -12.48
C GLY A 32 -6.78 -1.05 -11.67
N LYS A 33 -6.64 0.03 -10.87
CA LYS A 33 -5.51 0.23 -9.95
C LYS A 33 -5.92 -0.01 -8.51
N THR A 34 -4.96 -0.37 -7.67
CA THR A 34 -5.13 -0.46 -6.21
C THR A 34 -4.06 0.38 -5.54
N LEU A 35 -4.45 1.23 -4.60
CA LEU A 35 -3.51 1.90 -3.71
C LEU A 35 -3.19 0.96 -2.55
N VAL A 36 -1.90 0.72 -2.34
CA VAL A 36 -1.38 0.00 -1.19
C VAL A 36 -0.34 0.86 -0.46
N ILE A 37 -0.15 0.58 0.81
CA ILE A 37 0.89 1.18 1.65
C ILE A 37 1.72 0.05 2.28
N THR A 38 3.00 0.27 2.55
CA THR A 38 3.77 -0.69 3.33
C THR A 38 3.13 -0.87 4.71
N ASP A 39 3.04 -2.12 5.16
CA ASP A 39 2.32 -2.42 6.40
C ASP A 39 3.04 -1.79 7.60
N GLU A 40 4.37 -1.92 7.61
CA GLU A 40 5.28 -1.27 8.55
C GLU A 40 6.12 -0.17 7.87
N CYS A 41 6.85 0.59 8.69
CA CYS A 41 7.91 1.46 8.21
C CYS A 41 9.09 0.63 7.70
N ILE A 42 9.63 0.97 6.53
CA ILE A 42 10.72 0.23 5.91
C ILE A 42 12.11 0.70 6.33
N ALA A 43 12.20 1.88 6.96
CA ALA A 43 13.45 2.48 7.41
C ALA A 43 13.22 3.68 8.33
N ASP A 44 14.20 3.99 9.17
CA ASP A 44 14.28 5.21 9.97
C ASP A 44 15.20 6.24 9.31
N ARG A 45 14.63 7.17 8.53
CA ARG A 45 15.41 8.15 7.76
C ARG A 45 14.80 9.55 7.81
N PRO A 46 15.62 10.61 7.67
CA PRO A 46 15.08 11.95 7.47
C PRO A 46 14.34 12.01 6.12
N PHE A 47 13.35 12.90 6.02
CA PHE A 47 12.65 13.17 4.76
C PHE A 47 13.62 13.60 3.66
N THR A 48 14.62 14.41 4.02
CA THR A 48 15.74 14.72 3.14
C THR A 48 17.05 14.86 3.91
N CYS A 49 18.15 14.38 3.34
CA CYS A 49 19.49 14.71 3.83
C CYS A 49 19.89 16.10 3.33
N GLN A 50 20.26 16.99 4.24
CA GLN A 50 20.67 18.33 3.88
C GLN A 50 21.99 18.31 3.09
N PRO A 51 22.09 19.02 1.95
CA PRO A 51 23.34 19.15 1.21
C PRO A 51 24.38 19.97 1.97
N PHE A 52 25.66 19.76 1.67
CA PHE A 52 26.74 20.60 2.20
C PHE A 52 26.48 22.07 1.85
N LYS A 53 26.79 22.98 2.79
CA LYS A 53 26.54 24.42 2.61
C LYS A 53 27.06 25.00 1.28
N PRO A 54 28.27 24.64 0.78
CA PRO A 54 28.75 25.14 -0.50
C PRO A 54 27.94 24.69 -1.72
N ASN A 55 27.22 23.56 -1.62
CA ASN A 55 26.46 22.95 -2.71
C ASN A 55 24.94 23.11 -2.53
N ARG A 56 24.50 23.90 -1.55
CA ARG A 56 23.09 24.07 -1.23
C ARG A 56 22.51 25.22 -2.07
N PRO A 57 21.52 24.97 -2.94
CA PRO A 57 20.82 26.03 -3.66
C PRO A 57 20.19 27.05 -2.70
N GLU A 58 20.12 28.33 -3.10
CA GLU A 58 19.54 29.40 -2.28
C GLU A 58 18.05 29.17 -2.00
N ASP A 59 17.34 28.58 -2.96
CA ASP A 59 15.92 28.25 -2.90
C ASP A 59 15.66 26.85 -2.33
N TRP A 60 16.68 26.13 -1.87
CA TRP A 60 16.52 24.79 -1.32
C TRP A 60 15.63 24.79 -0.08
N LYS A 61 14.60 23.94 -0.11
CA LYS A 61 13.65 23.72 1.00
C LYS A 61 13.68 22.25 1.40
N ALA A 62 13.91 21.99 2.68
CA ALA A 62 14.07 20.62 3.16
C ALA A 62 12.79 19.78 3.04
N ASN A 63 11.62 20.43 3.12
CA ASN A 63 10.32 19.78 3.01
C ASN A 63 9.82 19.69 1.55
N ASN A 64 10.63 20.06 0.56
CA ASN A 64 10.26 19.91 -0.84
C ASN A 64 10.56 18.48 -1.30
N TRP A 65 9.52 17.65 -1.44
CA TRP A 65 9.62 16.26 -1.89
C TRP A 65 10.40 16.11 -3.21
N ARG A 66 10.24 17.07 -4.13
CA ARG A 66 10.85 17.04 -5.48
C ARG A 66 12.35 16.84 -5.45
N THR A 67 13.01 17.46 -4.46
CA THR A 67 14.46 17.46 -4.27
C THR A 67 14.88 16.67 -3.03
N SER A 68 13.95 15.89 -2.46
CA SER A 68 14.21 15.09 -1.27
C SER A 68 15.06 13.86 -1.59
N THR A 69 15.91 13.45 -0.64
CA THR A 69 16.67 12.20 -0.79
C THR A 69 15.77 10.97 -0.69
N LEU A 70 14.70 11.00 0.11
CA LEU A 70 13.75 9.89 0.16
C LEU A 70 13.10 9.63 -1.18
N ARG A 71 12.65 10.66 -1.91
CA ARG A 71 12.09 10.48 -3.25
C ARG A 71 13.03 9.71 -4.16
N ALA A 72 14.31 10.10 -4.17
CA ALA A 72 15.33 9.49 -5.01
C ALA A 72 15.59 8.03 -4.61
N ASP A 73 15.75 7.75 -3.32
CA ASP A 73 16.03 6.40 -2.83
C ASP A 73 14.81 5.47 -2.99
N LEU A 74 13.58 5.97 -2.80
CA LEU A 74 12.36 5.21 -3.01
C LEU A 74 12.14 4.85 -4.48
N ASN A 75 12.30 5.81 -5.40
CA ASN A 75 12.07 5.60 -6.83
C ASN A 75 13.30 5.05 -7.58
N ARG A 76 14.37 4.72 -6.88
CA ARG A 76 15.55 4.04 -7.43
C ARG A 76 15.80 2.71 -6.71
N ASP A 77 16.33 2.77 -5.50
CA ASP A 77 16.86 1.59 -4.81
C ASP A 77 15.71 0.70 -4.29
N PHE A 78 14.73 1.30 -3.61
CA PHE A 78 13.58 0.54 -3.12
C PHE A 78 12.70 0.03 -4.27
N LEU A 79 12.46 0.83 -5.31
CA LEU A 79 11.74 0.38 -6.51
C LEU A 79 12.43 -0.83 -7.17
N ASN A 80 13.76 -0.82 -7.30
CA ASN A 80 14.52 -1.93 -7.86
C ASN A 80 14.43 -3.20 -7.00
N SER A 81 14.29 -3.06 -5.68
CA SER A 81 14.17 -4.21 -4.77
C SER A 81 12.96 -5.10 -5.04
N PHE A 82 11.89 -4.57 -5.67
CA PHE A 82 10.76 -5.39 -6.10
C PHE A 82 11.16 -6.42 -7.17
N ASP A 83 11.99 -6.02 -8.13
CA ASP A 83 12.47 -6.91 -9.18
C ASP A 83 13.50 -7.92 -8.63
N GLU A 84 14.34 -7.49 -7.69
CA GLU A 84 15.33 -8.37 -7.03
C GLU A 84 14.69 -9.43 -6.13
N ALA A 85 13.62 -9.09 -5.42
CA ALA A 85 12.90 -10.02 -4.56
C ALA A 85 12.12 -11.09 -5.35
N GLY A 86 11.74 -10.79 -6.61
CA GLY A 86 11.00 -11.73 -7.45
C GLY A 86 9.60 -12.07 -6.94
N GLY A 87 8.99 -11.18 -6.17
CA GLY A 87 7.66 -11.34 -5.59
C GLY A 87 6.51 -11.11 -6.58
N PRO A 88 5.25 -11.15 -6.11
CA PRO A 88 4.08 -10.95 -6.98
C PRO A 88 4.01 -9.55 -7.59
N ILE A 89 4.54 -8.53 -6.90
CA ILE A 89 4.64 -7.18 -7.44
C ILE A 89 6.06 -6.95 -7.95
N LEU A 90 6.19 -6.65 -9.24
CA LEU A 90 7.43 -6.21 -9.86
C LEU A 90 7.38 -4.71 -10.14
N SER A 91 8.53 -4.08 -10.37
CA SER A 91 8.59 -2.63 -10.61
C SER A 91 7.72 -2.20 -11.80
N LYS A 92 7.58 -3.07 -12.81
CA LYS A 92 6.71 -2.85 -13.99
C LYS A 92 5.21 -2.77 -13.64
N ASN A 93 4.78 -3.44 -12.57
CA ASN A 93 3.39 -3.46 -12.13
C ASN A 93 3.03 -2.26 -11.23
N ILE A 94 4.04 -1.51 -10.78
CA ILE A 94 3.84 -0.26 -10.03
C ILE A 94 3.63 0.87 -11.03
N ILE A 95 2.47 1.51 -10.92
CA ILE A 95 1.95 2.47 -11.88
C ILE A 95 2.41 3.88 -11.47
N PRO A 96 3.05 4.65 -12.38
CA PRO A 96 3.33 6.05 -12.11
C PRO A 96 2.04 6.82 -11.81
N ALA A 97 2.04 7.57 -10.71
CA ALA A 97 0.90 8.35 -10.26
C ALA A 97 1.32 9.79 -9.98
N GLU A 98 0.36 10.70 -10.08
CA GLU A 98 0.53 12.08 -9.66
C GLU A 98 0.38 12.18 -8.14
N TRP A 99 1.42 12.68 -7.46
CA TRP A 99 1.44 12.93 -6.03
C TRP A 99 1.39 14.44 -5.77
N ASP A 100 0.33 14.87 -5.08
CA ASP A 100 0.11 16.27 -4.72
C ASP A 100 1.06 16.72 -3.60
N LEU A 101 1.71 17.87 -3.81
CA LEU A 101 2.63 18.50 -2.86
C LEU A 101 2.07 19.82 -2.30
N THR A 102 0.75 20.01 -2.38
CA THR A 102 0.06 21.09 -1.70
C THR A 102 0.37 21.05 -0.20
N ASP A 103 0.70 22.21 0.37
CA ASP A 103 1.07 22.30 1.78
C ASP A 103 -0.13 22.13 2.73
N SER A 104 0.17 21.99 4.02
CA SER A 104 -0.84 21.76 5.04
C SER A 104 -1.84 22.91 5.25
N ALA A 105 -1.66 24.06 4.58
CA ALA A 105 -2.61 25.18 4.58
C ALA A 105 -3.34 25.32 3.23
N GLY A 106 -3.11 24.40 2.28
CA GLY A 106 -3.73 24.42 0.96
C GLY A 106 -2.95 25.21 -0.09
N ASN A 107 -1.71 25.65 0.17
CA ASN A 107 -0.92 26.37 -0.82
C ASN A 107 -0.18 25.39 -1.74
N ASN A 108 -0.41 25.51 -3.05
CA ASN A 108 0.21 24.64 -4.05
C ASN A 108 1.52 25.21 -4.63
N THR A 109 2.41 25.71 -3.77
CA THR A 109 3.74 26.21 -4.19
C THR A 109 4.65 25.07 -4.67
N TYR A 110 4.52 23.93 -3.99
CA TYR A 110 4.91 22.59 -4.43
C TYR A 110 4.58 22.34 -5.90
N GLY A 111 3.30 22.28 -6.26
CA GLY A 111 2.77 21.59 -7.44
C GLY A 111 2.58 20.09 -7.16
N SER A 112 2.64 19.23 -8.18
CA SER A 112 2.69 17.77 -8.04
C SER A 112 3.91 17.12 -8.72
N VAL A 113 4.24 15.89 -8.37
CA VAL A 113 5.22 15.05 -9.08
C VAL A 113 4.56 13.81 -9.66
N THR A 114 5.11 13.27 -10.75
CA THR A 114 4.73 11.94 -11.25
C THR A 114 5.83 10.95 -10.90
N ASP A 115 5.55 10.06 -9.95
CA ASP A 115 6.48 9.05 -9.45
C ASP A 115 5.74 7.72 -9.22
N LYS A 116 6.45 6.60 -9.21
CA LYS A 116 5.86 5.28 -8.93
C LYS A 116 5.61 5.06 -7.44
N ILE A 117 6.51 5.58 -6.61
CA ILE A 117 6.46 5.43 -5.16
C ILE A 117 6.44 6.82 -4.53
N GLY A 118 5.44 7.06 -3.68
CA GLY A 118 5.28 8.27 -2.90
C GLY A 118 5.09 7.98 -1.42
N LEU A 119 4.67 9.00 -0.68
CA LEU A 119 4.13 8.88 0.67
C LEU A 119 2.69 9.39 0.64
N LEU A 120 1.86 9.00 1.60
CA LEU A 120 0.50 9.54 1.69
C LEU A 120 0.51 11.06 1.91
N THR A 121 -0.47 11.74 1.33
CA THR A 121 -0.78 13.13 1.66
C THR A 121 -1.51 13.20 3.00
N GLU A 122 -1.55 14.38 3.64
CA GLU A 122 -2.36 14.61 4.83
C GLU A 122 -3.85 14.29 4.58
N ALA A 123 -4.38 14.58 3.40
CA ALA A 123 -5.75 14.25 3.03
C ALA A 123 -5.98 12.74 2.91
N MET A 124 -5.06 12.02 2.26
CA MET A 124 -5.10 10.56 2.19
C MET A 124 -5.00 9.93 3.57
N PHE A 125 -4.08 10.41 4.41
CA PHE A 125 -3.93 9.95 5.78
C PHE A 125 -5.25 10.07 6.54
N ARG A 126 -5.90 11.26 6.53
CA ARG A 126 -7.19 11.46 7.20
C ARG A 126 -8.25 10.49 6.69
N LYS A 127 -8.40 10.36 5.36
CA LYS A 127 -9.37 9.47 4.72
C LYS A 127 -9.23 8.02 5.18
N TYR A 128 -8.01 7.47 5.19
CA TYR A 128 -7.79 6.06 5.49
C TYR A 128 -7.62 5.78 6.99
N SER A 129 -7.20 6.79 7.77
CA SER A 129 -7.19 6.71 9.24
C SER A 129 -8.61 6.64 9.80
N GLU A 130 -9.56 7.42 9.25
CA GLU A 130 -10.99 7.34 9.62
C GLU A 130 -11.62 5.96 9.33
N GLN A 131 -11.01 5.17 8.44
CA GLN A 131 -11.41 3.80 8.12
C GLN A 131 -10.70 2.74 8.98
N GLY A 132 -9.80 3.14 9.90
CA GLY A 132 -9.00 2.22 10.72
C GLY A 132 -7.93 1.45 9.94
N LEU A 133 -7.51 1.96 8.77
CA LEU A 133 -6.58 1.24 7.88
C LEU A 133 -5.10 1.58 8.12
N LEU A 134 -4.80 2.57 8.97
CA LEU A 134 -3.46 3.13 9.09
C LEU A 134 -2.84 3.00 10.49
N ASP A 135 -3.48 2.25 11.39
CA ASP A 135 -2.98 2.00 12.75
C ASP A 135 -1.58 1.40 12.69
N LEU A 136 -0.63 2.04 13.37
CA LEU A 136 0.77 1.66 13.40
C LEU A 136 1.43 2.26 14.65
N ASP A 137 2.12 1.44 15.44
CA ASP A 137 2.88 1.86 16.62
C ASP A 137 4.26 2.44 16.23
N ASP A 138 4.26 3.38 15.27
CA ASP A 138 5.47 4.04 14.79
C ASP A 138 5.16 5.45 14.28
N TRP A 139 6.18 6.30 14.20
CA TRP A 139 6.06 7.61 13.57
C TRP A 139 6.53 7.55 12.12
N TRP A 140 5.83 8.23 11.22
CA TRP A 140 6.18 8.19 9.81
C TRP A 140 5.85 9.46 9.05
N TRP A 141 6.61 9.73 8.00
CA TRP A 141 6.47 10.94 7.19
C TRP A 141 5.27 10.89 6.25
N LEU A 142 4.65 12.05 6.06
CA LEU A 142 3.72 12.30 4.95
C LEU A 142 4.43 13.12 3.87
N ILE A 143 3.97 13.00 2.62
CA ILE A 143 4.54 13.78 1.50
C ILE A 143 4.22 15.28 1.63
N THR A 144 3.20 15.62 2.42
CA THR A 144 2.68 16.98 2.60
C THR A 144 3.68 17.88 3.34
N PRO A 145 4.12 19.00 2.73
CA PRO A 145 4.93 19.99 3.43
C PRO A 145 4.09 20.76 4.46
N TYR A 146 4.71 21.16 5.57
CA TYR A 146 4.08 22.07 6.51
C TYR A 146 4.13 23.51 5.97
N ALA A 147 3.02 24.21 6.08
CA ALA A 147 2.85 25.56 5.53
C ALA A 147 3.82 26.61 6.14
N GLY A 148 4.01 27.71 5.41
CA GLY A 148 4.72 28.90 5.92
C GLY A 148 6.23 28.93 5.67
N ALA A 149 6.72 28.30 4.60
CA ALA A 149 8.15 28.27 4.22
C ALA A 149 9.10 27.71 5.30
N SER A 150 8.55 26.98 6.28
CA SER A 150 9.32 26.24 7.27
C SER A 150 10.06 25.08 6.60
N SER A 151 11.09 24.55 7.26
CA SER A 151 11.74 23.31 6.81
C SER A 151 10.97 22.06 7.22
N ASN A 152 9.71 22.19 7.66
CA ASN A 152 8.97 21.10 8.27
C ASN A 152 8.14 20.34 7.24
N ALA A 153 8.10 19.02 7.37
CA ALA A 153 7.16 18.15 6.69
C ALA A 153 6.11 17.64 7.70
N ARG A 154 4.93 17.26 7.20
CA ARG A 154 3.92 16.58 8.01
C ARG A 154 4.37 15.16 8.31
N LEU A 155 3.95 14.68 9.49
CA LEU A 155 4.19 13.32 9.92
C LEU A 155 3.03 12.84 10.80
N VAL A 156 2.97 11.53 10.99
CA VAL A 156 2.06 10.84 11.90
C VAL A 156 2.90 10.35 13.07
N TYR A 157 2.46 10.61 14.31
CA TYR A 157 3.07 10.03 15.51
C TYR A 157 2.50 8.63 15.77
N THR A 158 3.22 7.84 16.57
CA THR A 158 2.83 6.52 17.10
C THR A 158 1.37 6.39 17.54
N GLY A 159 0.78 7.44 18.12
CA GLY A 159 -0.64 7.46 18.52
C GLY A 159 -1.64 7.79 17.41
N GLY A 160 -1.25 7.75 16.14
CA GLY A 160 -2.10 8.11 14.99
C GLY A 160 -2.38 9.60 14.84
N THR A 161 -1.65 10.47 15.55
CA THR A 161 -1.90 11.93 15.52
C THR A 161 -0.98 12.65 14.55
N LEU A 162 -1.54 13.63 13.82
CA LEU A 162 -0.78 14.50 12.93
C LEU A 162 0.10 15.50 13.67
N ASN A 163 1.32 15.69 13.18
CA ASN A 163 2.24 16.73 13.65
C ASN A 163 3.14 17.22 12.49
N SER A 164 4.16 18.02 12.80
CA SER A 164 5.20 18.40 11.87
C SER A 164 6.57 18.40 12.55
N LEU A 165 7.60 18.10 11.77
CA LEU A 165 9.00 18.11 12.22
C LEU A 165 9.90 18.59 11.08
N ASN A 166 11.05 19.14 11.43
CA ASN A 166 12.10 19.51 10.49
C ASN A 166 12.42 18.32 9.57
N ALA A 167 12.20 18.46 8.26
CA ALA A 167 12.36 17.40 7.27
C ALA A 167 13.80 16.86 7.17
N TYR A 168 14.79 17.65 7.56
CA TYR A 168 16.20 17.24 7.62
C TYR A 168 16.63 16.66 8.97
N PHE A 169 15.72 16.64 9.96
CA PHE A 169 16.00 16.16 11.30
C PHE A 169 15.14 14.94 11.59
N GLY A 170 15.77 13.79 11.85
CA GLY A 170 15.06 12.65 12.40
C GLY A 170 15.57 11.28 11.98
N ARG A 171 15.04 10.29 12.68
CA ARG A 171 15.04 8.85 12.41
C ARG A 171 13.59 8.44 12.12
N GLY A 172 13.00 9.02 11.07
CA GLY A 172 11.57 8.91 10.78
C GLY A 172 11.22 7.66 10.02
N GLY A 173 10.13 7.02 10.42
CA GLY A 173 9.58 5.90 9.70
C GLY A 173 9.24 6.30 8.27
N VAL A 174 9.82 5.59 7.33
CA VAL A 174 9.50 5.70 5.91
C VAL A 174 8.41 4.68 5.62
N ARG A 175 7.21 5.14 5.30
CA ARG A 175 6.06 4.27 4.98
C ARG A 175 5.55 4.54 3.56
N PRO A 176 6.16 3.91 2.54
CA PRO A 176 5.84 4.15 1.15
C PRO A 176 4.41 3.75 0.76
N ALA A 177 3.84 4.51 -0.16
CA ALA A 177 2.58 4.20 -0.82
C ALA A 177 2.78 4.06 -2.32
N LEU A 178 2.06 3.12 -2.93
CA LEU A 178 2.20 2.74 -4.33
C LEU A 178 0.83 2.41 -4.94
N TYR A 179 0.67 2.78 -6.21
CA TYR A 179 -0.43 2.31 -7.05
C TYR A 179 0.03 1.09 -7.84
N VAL A 180 -0.71 -0.01 -7.76
CA VAL A 180 -0.39 -1.27 -8.45
C VAL A 180 -1.54 -1.72 -9.33
N GLU A 181 -1.23 -2.50 -10.36
CA GLU A 181 -2.25 -3.18 -11.19
C GLU A 181 -3.08 -4.14 -10.32
N SER A 182 -4.41 -4.05 -10.38
CA SER A 182 -5.28 -4.85 -9.50
C SER A 182 -5.50 -6.29 -9.97
N GLU A 183 -5.08 -6.63 -11.20
CA GLU A 183 -5.20 -7.98 -11.78
C GLU A 183 -4.05 -8.92 -11.37
N ILE A 184 -3.04 -8.42 -10.65
CA ILE A 184 -1.95 -9.24 -10.13
C ILE A 184 -2.52 -10.29 -9.17
N GLU A 185 -2.08 -11.53 -9.34
CA GLU A 185 -2.39 -12.63 -8.42
C GLU A 185 -1.38 -12.68 -7.27
N VAL A 186 -1.88 -12.83 -6.05
CA VAL A 186 -1.09 -13.01 -4.83
C VAL A 186 -1.49 -14.31 -4.16
N GLU A 187 -0.54 -14.93 -3.46
CA GLU A 187 -0.79 -16.10 -2.62
C GLU A 187 -0.97 -15.66 -1.16
N LEU A 188 -2.07 -16.10 -0.54
CA LEU A 188 -2.41 -15.83 0.86
C LEU A 188 -2.77 -17.12 1.58
N GLU A 189 -2.60 -17.17 2.90
CA GLU A 189 -3.11 -18.30 3.69
C GLU A 189 -4.64 -18.21 3.84
N GLU A 190 -5.34 -19.35 3.83
CA GLU A 190 -6.81 -19.42 3.84
C GLU A 190 -7.48 -18.70 5.02
N ASP A 191 -6.80 -18.59 6.16
CA ASP A 191 -7.25 -17.89 7.36
C ASP A 191 -7.03 -16.37 7.31
N GLU A 192 -6.21 -15.89 6.37
CA GLU A 192 -5.93 -14.46 6.16
C GLU A 192 -6.93 -13.78 5.21
N VAL A 193 -7.82 -14.54 4.54
CA VAL A 193 -8.68 -14.03 3.47
C VAL A 193 -10.18 -14.20 3.77
N ASP A 194 -10.82 -13.10 4.13
CA ASP A 194 -12.29 -13.01 4.16
C ASP A 194 -12.81 -12.65 2.75
N LEU A 195 -12.72 -13.60 1.82
CA LEU A 195 -13.16 -13.44 0.43
C LEU A 195 -14.67 -13.60 0.28
N SER A 196 -15.25 -12.84 -0.66
CA SER A 196 -16.63 -13.12 -1.07
C SER A 196 -16.71 -14.51 -1.74
N PRO A 197 -17.84 -15.23 -1.63
CA PRO A 197 -18.00 -16.54 -2.27
C PRO A 197 -17.73 -16.50 -3.78
N SER A 198 -18.05 -15.39 -4.45
CA SER A 198 -17.77 -15.21 -5.88
C SER A 198 -16.27 -15.12 -6.19
N ALA A 199 -15.48 -14.45 -5.34
CA ALA A 199 -14.03 -14.34 -5.53
C ALA A 199 -13.31 -15.68 -5.33
N LEU A 200 -13.77 -16.50 -4.37
CA LEU A 200 -13.25 -17.86 -4.17
C LEU A 200 -13.48 -18.76 -5.40
N LEU A 201 -14.57 -18.53 -6.13
CA LEU A 201 -14.95 -19.35 -7.28
C LEU A 201 -14.21 -18.95 -8.57
N GLU A 202 -13.70 -17.72 -8.69
CA GLU A 202 -12.94 -17.28 -9.88
C GLU A 202 -11.66 -18.09 -10.11
N GLY A 203 -11.08 -18.68 -9.06
CA GLY A 203 -9.89 -19.55 -9.16
C GLY A 203 -10.18 -20.97 -9.69
N PHE A 204 -11.45 -21.35 -9.83
CA PHE A 204 -11.85 -22.68 -10.29
C PHE A 204 -12.34 -22.63 -11.73
N THR A 205 -11.95 -23.63 -12.51
CA THR A 205 -12.53 -23.84 -13.84
C THR A 205 -13.98 -24.30 -13.73
N THR A 206 -14.81 -24.00 -14.74
CA THR A 206 -16.19 -24.52 -14.83
C THR A 206 -16.24 -26.03 -14.65
N ARG A 207 -15.23 -26.75 -15.15
CA ARG A 207 -15.12 -28.20 -15.00
C ARG A 207 -14.94 -28.61 -13.55
N GLN A 208 -14.01 -28.00 -12.81
CA GLN A 208 -13.80 -28.30 -11.40
C GLN A 208 -15.03 -27.99 -10.55
N LEU A 209 -15.73 -26.88 -10.84
CA LEU A 209 -16.98 -26.53 -10.18
C LEU A 209 -18.09 -27.56 -10.44
N VAL A 210 -18.21 -28.03 -11.68
CA VAL A 210 -19.19 -29.07 -12.06
C VAL A 210 -18.84 -30.43 -11.43
N GLU A 211 -17.55 -30.81 -11.40
CA GLU A 211 -17.08 -32.04 -10.76
C GLU A 211 -17.36 -32.04 -9.25
N GLU A 212 -17.08 -30.94 -8.56
CA GLU A 212 -17.39 -30.78 -7.13
C GLU A 212 -18.90 -30.80 -6.86
N LEU A 213 -19.71 -30.18 -7.73
CA LEU A 213 -21.17 -30.21 -7.64
C LEU A 213 -21.72 -31.63 -7.78
N PHE A 214 -21.23 -32.41 -8.76
CA PHE A 214 -21.61 -33.81 -8.91
C PHE A 214 -21.17 -34.68 -7.73
N ARG A 215 -19.99 -34.42 -7.14
CA ARG A 215 -19.53 -35.12 -5.94
C ARG A 215 -20.52 -34.93 -4.79
N ARG A 216 -20.95 -33.69 -4.53
CA ARG A 216 -21.90 -33.36 -3.44
C ARG A 216 -23.28 -33.98 -3.66
N ILE A 217 -23.81 -33.88 -4.88
CA ILE A 217 -25.10 -34.51 -5.25
C ILE A 217 -25.01 -36.04 -5.15
N GLY A 218 -23.85 -36.63 -5.47
CA GLY A 218 -23.59 -38.06 -5.33
C GLY A 218 -23.58 -38.51 -3.86
N THR A 219 -23.02 -37.72 -2.95
CA THR A 219 -22.99 -38.02 -1.51
C THR A 219 -24.33 -37.79 -0.79
N GLU A 220 -25.21 -36.92 -1.30
CA GLU A 220 -26.55 -36.71 -0.72
C GLU A 220 -27.52 -37.89 -0.93
N LYS A 221 -27.18 -38.85 -1.79
CA LYS A 221 -28.03 -40.01 -2.09
C LYS A 221 -27.87 -41.21 -1.15
N GLU A 222 -26.93 -41.20 -0.21
CA GLU A 222 -26.68 -42.33 0.69
C GLU A 222 -27.41 -42.27 2.05
N VAL A 223 -28.26 -41.26 2.32
CA VAL A 223 -29.03 -41.16 3.58
C VAL A 223 -30.54 -41.40 3.37
N ILE A 224 -30.88 -42.38 2.55
CA ILE A 224 -32.19 -43.03 2.58
C ILE A 224 -31.93 -44.52 2.80
N GLU A 225 -31.54 -44.89 4.01
CA GLU A 225 -31.71 -46.27 4.44
C GLU A 225 -33.20 -46.48 4.72
N ASP A 226 -33.77 -47.40 3.95
CA ASP A 226 -35.11 -47.93 4.09
C ASP A 226 -35.31 -48.52 5.51
N ASP A 227 -35.98 -47.77 6.39
CA ASP A 227 -36.71 -48.38 7.50
C ASP A 227 -37.99 -49.02 6.95
N ASN A 228 -37.81 -50.13 6.24
CA ASN A 228 -38.86 -51.12 6.00
C ASN A 228 -38.27 -52.49 6.33
N ASP A 229 -38.55 -52.99 7.52
CA ASP A 229 -39.00 -54.38 7.71
C ASP A 229 -39.47 -54.62 9.17
N PHE A 230 -40.77 -54.92 9.26
CA PHE A 230 -41.52 -55.78 10.20
C PHE A 230 -41.33 -55.69 11.72
#